data_AF-A0A935CQC0-F1
#
_entry.id   AF-A0A935CQC0-F1
#
_cell.length_a   1.000
_cell.length_b   1.000
_cell.length_c   1.000
_cell.angle_alpha   90.00
_cell.angle_beta   90.00
_cell.angle_gamma   90.00
#
_symmetry.space_group_name_H-M   'P 1'
#
loop_
_entity.id
_entity.type
_entity.pdbx_description
1 polymer ?
#
loop_
_entity_poly.entity_id
_entity_poly.type
_entity_poly.pdbx_seq_one_letter_code
_entity_poly.pdbx_strand_id
1 'polypeptide(L)'
;MYRNEVRRQIDPALVEQIGPRQYRLRIFPIDPQQIEYEPNSLRGTIQEGEPLYMWLTYRTLAVEGAWPLPQMSEKLNVYWDDATVRLLNGQPLALGAAADEIWLPASAPAANAGAPATHRVDFPGNRTVIARPLSAAVQPGLPDKVRLAVVLDRSRSMADQQAALEASFERLRALLSTGAQVDIYLTASPFRGEAPSLVRLEDFDARSILTFGGQNAAELLAQYTDLRRDRTYDAVLVLTDGSGYAFGEGDVTVAPSPAPVWLVHLGGFPLGYDDPTLDAVQASGGGAAASVDEALTRLAIGLSGQAEGVITDIVDGYEWLTLSTEMANALSSVGPEALADARQFAPFAARRLILAEMQAGRSRITDLALLDRLHAVAVNDSIVTPLSSMIVLVNAPQELLLDKLEAQDDRFQREHEDVGETIAAPPVAAVPEPEEWLLIGLMAGLLVWYGRSKRRETRLDAAVQ
;
A
#
# COMPACT_ATOMS: atom_id res chain seq x y z
N MET A 1 18.73 5.77 7.66
CA MET A 1 18.77 5.19 9.03
C MET A 1 18.63 3.68 9.02
N TYR A 2 17.58 3.16 8.37
CA TYR A 2 17.24 1.74 8.29
C TYR A 2 18.43 0.86 7.89
N ARG A 3 19.14 1.16 6.79
CA ARG A 3 20.31 0.35 6.39
C ARG A 3 21.46 0.36 7.41
N ASN A 4 21.64 1.44 8.18
CA ASN A 4 22.67 1.50 9.22
C ASN A 4 22.31 0.62 10.43
N GLU A 5 21.03 0.50 10.73
CA GLU A 5 20.47 -0.35 11.79
C GLU A 5 20.44 -1.84 11.35
N VAL A 6 20.05 -2.12 10.10
CA VAL A 6 20.19 -3.45 9.44
C VAL A 6 21.65 -3.93 9.44
N ARG A 7 22.61 -3.04 9.13
CA ARG A 7 24.06 -3.34 9.20
C ARG A 7 24.53 -3.69 10.61
N ARG A 8 23.82 -3.25 11.64
CA ARG A 8 24.09 -3.54 13.06
C ARG A 8 23.28 -4.73 13.58
N GLN A 9 22.45 -5.36 12.74
CA GLN A 9 21.53 -6.44 13.10
C GLN A 9 20.52 -6.04 14.20
N ILE A 10 20.21 -4.75 14.30
CA ILE A 10 19.23 -4.20 15.24
C ILE A 10 18.18 -3.51 14.38
N ASP A 11 17.18 -4.23 13.87
CA ASP A 11 16.09 -3.58 13.15
C ASP A 11 15.10 -2.99 14.16
N PRO A 12 14.75 -1.69 14.15
CA PRO A 12 13.66 -1.18 14.98
C PRO A 12 12.28 -1.56 14.41
N ALA A 13 11.23 -1.48 15.23
CA ALA A 13 9.87 -1.58 14.70
C ALA A 13 9.57 -0.36 13.81
N LEU A 14 9.11 -0.62 12.59
CA LEU A 14 8.94 0.36 11.53
C LEU A 14 7.55 0.25 10.94
N VAL A 15 6.83 1.37 10.88
CA VAL A 15 5.62 1.51 10.07
C VAL A 15 5.90 2.47 8.94
N GLU A 16 5.74 2.01 7.72
CA GLU A 16 5.98 2.82 6.52
C GLU A 16 4.82 2.71 5.55
N GLN A 17 4.60 3.77 4.78
CA GLN A 17 3.60 3.77 3.73
C GLN A 17 4.26 3.36 2.41
N ILE A 18 3.92 2.18 1.90
CA ILE A 18 4.51 1.61 0.66
C ILE A 18 3.60 1.80 -0.57
N GLY A 19 2.48 2.50 -0.41
CA GLY A 19 1.54 2.77 -1.49
C GLY A 19 0.37 3.63 -1.05
N PRO A 20 -0.53 4.04 -1.97
CA PRO A 20 -1.76 4.73 -1.59
C PRO A 20 -2.62 3.84 -0.68
N ARG A 21 -2.69 4.20 0.61
CA ARG A 21 -3.39 3.45 1.67
C ARG A 21 -2.81 2.07 2.00
N GLN A 22 -1.56 1.82 1.63
CA GLN A 22 -0.85 0.57 1.91
C GLN A 22 0.29 0.83 2.87
N TYR A 23 0.41 -0.01 3.88
CA TYR A 23 1.38 0.14 4.95
C TYR A 23 2.12 -1.17 5.16
N ARG A 24 3.44 -1.06 5.34
CA ARG A 24 4.28 -2.17 5.77
C ARG A 24 4.63 -1.95 7.23
N LEU A 25 4.46 -3.01 8.01
CA LEU A 25 4.84 -3.05 9.40
C LEU A 25 5.96 -4.07 9.54
N ARG A 26 7.09 -3.64 10.09
CA ARG A 26 8.23 -4.49 10.46
C ARG A 26 8.39 -4.42 11.97
N ILE A 27 8.61 -5.55 12.62
CA ILE A 27 8.75 -5.65 14.07
C ILE A 27 10.04 -6.38 14.40
N PHE A 28 11.00 -5.66 14.96
CA PHE A 28 12.32 -6.18 15.32
C PHE A 28 12.95 -5.30 16.44
N PRO A 29 14.06 -5.75 17.05
CA PRO A 29 14.44 -7.16 17.13
C PRO A 29 13.48 -7.87 18.08
N ILE A 30 13.12 -9.11 17.78
CA ILE A 30 12.54 -10.00 18.77
C ILE A 30 13.73 -10.67 19.46
N ASP A 31 13.86 -10.49 20.77
CA ASP A 31 14.99 -11.04 21.51
C ASP A 31 15.07 -12.56 21.29
N PRO A 32 16.23 -13.10 20.87
CA PRO A 32 16.37 -14.51 20.63
C PRO A 32 16.23 -15.28 21.94
N GLN A 33 15.71 -16.50 21.84
CA GLN A 33 15.75 -17.45 22.95
C GLN A 33 17.21 -17.67 23.38
N GLN A 34 17.47 -17.54 24.69
CA GLN A 34 18.80 -17.78 25.25
C GLN A 34 18.86 -19.20 25.82
N ILE A 35 19.94 -19.92 25.54
CA ILE A 35 20.18 -21.22 26.18
C ILE A 35 21.07 -20.94 27.40
N GLU A 36 20.50 -21.05 28.59
CA GLU A 36 21.25 -21.02 29.83
C GLU A 36 21.65 -22.45 30.19
N TYR A 37 22.96 -22.71 30.27
CA TYR A 37 23.47 -24.02 30.69
C TYR A 37 23.66 -24.04 32.20
N GLU A 38 23.13 -25.08 32.84
CA GLU A 38 23.37 -25.32 34.26
C GLU A 38 24.87 -25.54 34.52
N PRO A 39 25.47 -24.91 35.55
CA PRO A 39 26.87 -25.14 35.89
C PRO A 39 27.09 -26.62 36.25
N ASN A 40 27.95 -27.31 35.48
CA ASN A 40 28.30 -28.73 35.60
C ASN A 40 27.28 -29.74 35.02
N SER A 41 26.41 -29.33 34.11
CA SER A 41 25.46 -30.20 33.43
C SER A 41 25.44 -29.92 31.93
N LEU A 42 25.17 -30.94 31.11
CA LEU A 42 24.89 -30.77 29.67
C LEU A 42 23.43 -30.36 29.40
N ARG A 43 22.64 -30.11 30.45
CA ARG A 43 21.27 -29.63 30.33
C ARG A 43 21.28 -28.10 30.19
N GLY A 44 20.71 -27.62 29.08
CA GLY A 44 20.37 -26.23 28.88
C GLY A 44 18.87 -26.02 29.11
N THR A 45 18.52 -24.91 29.75
CA THR A 45 17.15 -24.38 29.77
C THR A 45 17.03 -23.29 28.72
N ILE A 46 16.00 -23.38 27.89
CA ILE A 46 15.64 -22.32 26.95
C ILE A 46 14.93 -21.23 27.75
N GLN A 47 15.51 -20.04 27.80
CA GLN A 47 14.90 -18.84 28.33
C GLN A 47 14.30 -18.06 27.15
N GLU A 48 12.98 -17.81 27.22
CA GLU A 48 12.33 -16.93 26.26
C GLU A 48 12.85 -15.49 26.41
N GLY A 49 12.98 -14.78 25.29
CA GLY A 49 13.27 -13.35 25.29
C GLY A 49 12.13 -12.55 25.93
N GLU A 50 12.39 -11.30 26.30
CA GLU A 50 11.33 -10.44 26.83
C GLU A 50 10.26 -10.18 25.75
N PRO A 51 8.96 -10.25 26.09
CA PRO A 51 7.90 -9.98 25.13
C PRO A 51 7.96 -8.53 24.62
N LEU A 52 7.97 -8.36 23.30
CA LEU A 52 7.80 -7.05 22.68
C LEU A 52 6.32 -6.76 22.48
N TYR A 53 5.88 -5.61 23.01
CA TYR A 53 4.51 -5.14 22.87
C TYR A 53 4.45 -4.00 21.87
N MET A 54 3.46 -4.04 20.98
CA MET A 54 3.23 -3.02 19.97
C MET A 54 1.80 -2.50 20.08
N TRP A 55 1.68 -1.17 20.05
CA TRP A 55 0.39 -0.47 20.00
C TRP A 55 0.32 0.36 18.74
N LEU A 56 -0.76 0.18 17.98
CA LEU A 56 -1.02 0.91 16.75
C LEU A 56 -2.36 1.63 16.88
N THR A 57 -2.40 2.89 16.43
CA THR A 57 -3.66 3.63 16.29
C THR A 57 -4.04 3.70 14.83
N TYR A 58 -5.10 3.00 14.46
CA TYR A 58 -5.71 3.09 13.15
C TYR A 58 -6.97 3.95 13.22
N ARG A 59 -7.04 5.00 12.40
CA ARG A 59 -8.21 5.89 12.32
C ARG A 59 -8.87 5.72 10.96
N THR A 60 -10.19 5.56 10.98
CA THR A 60 -11.01 5.42 9.77
C THR A 60 -12.34 6.10 9.93
N LEU A 61 -13.01 6.39 8.82
CA LEU A 61 -14.39 6.88 8.80
C LEU A 61 -15.34 5.68 8.80
N ALA A 62 -16.45 5.81 9.52
CA ALA A 62 -17.49 4.78 9.50
C ALA A 62 -18.14 4.73 8.12
N VAL A 63 -18.31 3.52 7.60
CA VAL A 63 -19.01 3.24 6.33
C VAL A 63 -20.17 2.33 6.68
N GLU A 64 -21.39 2.73 6.33
CA GLU A 64 -22.60 1.92 6.54
C GLU A 64 -22.78 1.40 7.98
N GLY A 65 -22.36 2.18 8.98
CA GLY A 65 -22.47 1.80 10.39
C GLY A 65 -21.39 0.83 10.88
N ALA A 66 -20.32 0.64 10.12
CA ALA A 66 -19.17 -0.18 10.51
C ALA A 66 -17.85 0.60 10.35
N TRP A 67 -16.86 0.23 11.16
CA TRP A 67 -15.47 0.66 11.04
C TRP A 67 -14.74 -0.32 10.13
N PRO A 68 -14.39 0.04 8.88
CA PRO A 68 -13.57 -0.83 8.05
C PRO A 68 -12.22 -1.02 8.73
N LEU A 69 -11.71 -2.25 8.79
CA LEU A 69 -10.44 -2.56 9.47
C LEU A 69 -9.32 -2.82 8.46
N PRO A 70 -8.04 -2.66 8.85
CA PRO A 70 -6.91 -3.03 8.02
C PRO A 70 -7.02 -4.47 7.52
N GLN A 71 -6.85 -4.64 6.21
CA GLN A 71 -6.79 -5.95 5.58
C GLN A 71 -5.32 -6.34 5.42
N MET A 72 -4.98 -7.56 5.78
CA MET A 72 -3.63 -8.08 5.62
C MET A 72 -3.44 -8.56 4.19
N SER A 73 -2.44 -8.01 3.51
CA SER A 73 -2.06 -8.44 2.16
C SER A 73 -1.00 -9.54 2.16
N GLU A 74 -0.04 -9.45 3.07
CA GLU A 74 1.04 -10.43 3.22
C GLU A 74 1.48 -10.51 4.69
N LYS A 75 1.95 -11.68 5.11
CA LYS A 75 2.64 -11.89 6.40
C LYS A 75 3.95 -12.63 6.15
N LEU A 76 5.03 -12.19 6.80
CA LEU A 76 6.34 -12.84 6.74
C LEU A 76 6.85 -13.00 8.18
N ASN A 77 7.22 -14.23 8.57
CA ASN A 77 7.72 -14.55 9.91
C ASN A 77 6.79 -14.12 11.07
N VAL A 78 5.47 -14.05 10.79
CA VAL A 78 4.43 -13.82 11.80
C VAL A 78 3.58 -15.08 11.89
N TYR A 79 3.48 -15.60 13.11
CA TYR A 79 2.79 -16.85 13.41
C TYR A 79 1.69 -16.59 14.44
N TRP A 80 0.56 -17.23 14.24
CA TRP A 80 -0.52 -17.34 15.22
C TRP A 80 -1.10 -18.74 15.14
N ASP A 81 -1.53 -19.25 16.28
CA ASP A 81 -1.94 -20.63 16.50
C ASP A 81 -3.18 -20.67 17.43
N ASP A 82 -3.56 -21.87 17.87
CA ASP A 82 -4.67 -22.08 18.79
C ASP A 82 -4.47 -21.41 20.16
N ALA A 83 -3.25 -21.04 20.53
CA ALA A 83 -2.95 -20.29 21.75
C ALA A 83 -3.12 -18.78 21.58
N THR A 84 -3.33 -18.29 20.35
CA THR A 84 -3.47 -16.86 20.06
C THR A 84 -4.79 -16.32 20.57
N VAL A 85 -4.72 -15.40 21.53
CA VAL A 85 -5.90 -14.73 22.08
C VAL A 85 -6.23 -13.49 21.27
N ARG A 86 -7.42 -13.47 20.65
CA ARG A 86 -7.91 -12.33 19.86
C ARG A 86 -9.11 -11.71 20.52
N LEU A 87 -9.04 -10.41 20.78
CA LEU A 87 -10.10 -9.64 21.43
C LEU A 87 -10.52 -8.46 20.55
N LEU A 88 -11.82 -8.26 20.38
CA LEU A 88 -12.41 -7.04 19.84
C LEU A 88 -13.23 -6.39 20.95
N ASN A 89 -12.84 -5.17 21.37
CA ASN A 89 -13.45 -4.47 22.50
C ASN A 89 -13.53 -5.33 23.78
N GLY A 90 -12.49 -6.11 24.04
CA GLY A 90 -12.39 -7.02 25.21
C GLY A 90 -13.21 -8.31 25.09
N GLN A 91 -13.93 -8.53 23.99
CA GLN A 91 -14.67 -9.77 23.73
C GLN A 91 -13.88 -10.69 22.80
N PRO A 92 -13.90 -12.02 23.00
CA PRO A 92 -13.28 -12.96 22.09
C PRO A 92 -13.75 -12.77 20.65
N LEU A 93 -12.79 -12.67 19.72
CA LEU A 93 -13.04 -12.51 18.30
C LEU A 93 -13.01 -13.89 17.62
N ALA A 94 -14.17 -14.35 17.13
CA ALA A 94 -14.26 -15.60 16.37
C ALA A 94 -14.08 -15.33 14.87
N LEU A 95 -12.99 -15.82 14.28
CA LEU A 95 -12.69 -15.72 12.85
C LEU A 95 -13.06 -16.99 12.06
N GLY A 96 -13.63 -17.99 12.73
CA GLY A 96 -14.04 -19.25 12.09
C GLY A 96 -12.85 -20.05 11.56
N ALA A 97 -13.08 -20.78 10.47
CA ALA A 97 -12.10 -21.70 9.87
C ALA A 97 -10.91 -21.01 9.18
N ALA A 98 -10.93 -19.67 9.04
CA ALA A 98 -9.86 -18.89 8.41
C ALA A 98 -9.04 -18.09 9.44
N ALA A 99 -9.05 -18.51 10.71
CA ALA A 99 -8.35 -17.83 11.80
C ALA A 99 -6.82 -17.83 11.64
N ASP A 100 -6.28 -18.81 10.92
CA ASP A 100 -4.88 -18.98 10.53
C ASP A 100 -4.47 -18.07 9.33
N GLU A 101 -5.41 -17.63 8.53
CA GLU A 101 -5.17 -16.79 7.34
C GLU A 101 -5.51 -15.30 7.55
N ILE A 102 -6.45 -14.99 8.45
CA ILE A 102 -6.97 -13.63 8.62
C ILE A 102 -6.34 -12.95 9.82
N TRP A 103 -5.86 -11.70 9.66
CA TRP A 103 -5.45 -10.85 10.79
C TRP A 103 -6.67 -10.26 11.52
N LEU A 104 -7.45 -9.41 10.84
CA LEU A 104 -8.66 -8.74 11.35
C LEU A 104 -9.86 -9.05 10.46
N PRO A 105 -11.11 -9.00 10.97
CA PRO A 105 -12.27 -9.06 10.10
C PRO A 105 -12.31 -7.85 9.17
N ALA A 106 -13.11 -7.92 8.11
CA ALA A 106 -13.27 -6.82 7.15
C ALA A 106 -13.70 -5.50 7.80
N SER A 107 -14.53 -5.57 8.85
CA SER A 107 -14.99 -4.42 9.60
C SER A 107 -15.37 -4.79 11.04
N ALA A 108 -15.48 -3.78 11.90
CA ALA A 108 -16.06 -3.88 13.23
C ALA A 108 -17.35 -3.04 13.32
N PRO A 109 -18.39 -3.50 14.04
CA PRO A 109 -19.61 -2.72 14.20
C PRO A 109 -19.34 -1.39 14.92
N ALA A 110 -19.91 -0.30 14.41
CA ALA A 110 -19.82 0.99 15.08
C ALA A 110 -20.91 1.08 16.15
N ALA A 111 -20.51 1.02 17.44
CA ALA A 111 -21.45 1.14 18.56
C ALA A 111 -22.28 2.44 18.50
N ASN A 112 -21.69 3.53 17.96
CA ASN A 112 -22.35 4.80 17.69
C ASN A 112 -21.73 5.42 16.42
N ALA A 113 -22.15 4.99 15.23
CA ALA A 113 -21.81 5.73 14.02
C ALA A 113 -22.59 7.06 14.02
N GLY A 114 -21.91 8.16 14.32
CA GLY A 114 -22.48 9.50 14.14
C GLY A 114 -22.86 9.74 12.68
N ALA A 115 -23.85 10.61 12.44
CA ALA A 115 -24.16 11.03 11.08
C ALA A 115 -22.95 11.76 10.46
N PRO A 116 -22.65 11.55 9.15
CA PRO A 116 -21.63 12.33 8.46
C PRO A 116 -21.86 13.83 8.64
N ALA A 117 -20.82 14.56 9.04
CA ALA A 117 -20.89 15.98 9.36
C ALA A 117 -19.80 16.75 8.63
N THR A 118 -19.98 18.06 8.42
CA THR A 118 -18.90 18.88 7.86
C THR A 118 -17.84 19.15 8.92
N HIS A 119 -16.57 18.98 8.55
CA HIS A 119 -15.42 19.24 9.40
C HIS A 119 -14.54 20.33 8.78
N ARG A 120 -13.85 21.09 9.64
CA ARG A 120 -12.85 22.08 9.24
C ARG A 120 -11.71 22.02 10.24
N VAL A 121 -10.49 22.01 9.72
CA VAL A 121 -9.26 22.05 10.51
C VAL A 121 -8.36 23.12 9.91
N ASP A 122 -7.96 24.09 10.73
CA ASP A 122 -7.04 25.15 10.37
C ASP A 122 -5.63 24.75 10.81
N PHE A 123 -4.68 24.83 9.89
CA PHE A 123 -3.27 24.49 10.10
C PHE A 123 -2.40 25.77 10.09
N PRO A 124 -1.20 25.71 10.69
CA PRO A 124 -0.21 26.76 10.53
C PRO A 124 0.09 27.07 9.06
N GLY A 125 0.50 28.30 8.76
CA GLY A 125 0.86 28.69 7.39
C GLY A 125 -0.32 29.11 6.49
N ASN A 126 -1.43 29.58 7.07
CA ASN A 126 -2.63 30.04 6.35
C ASN A 126 -3.24 28.95 5.47
N ARG A 127 -3.37 27.74 6.03
CA ARG A 127 -3.98 26.59 5.36
C ARG A 127 -5.15 26.05 6.15
N THR A 128 -6.19 25.63 5.43
CA THR A 128 -7.40 25.06 5.99
C THR A 128 -7.82 23.88 5.15
N VAL A 129 -8.23 22.81 5.82
CA VAL A 129 -8.89 21.66 5.20
C VAL A 129 -10.33 21.60 5.67
N ILE A 130 -11.26 21.50 4.70
CA ILE A 130 -12.69 21.30 4.94
C ILE A 130 -13.07 19.94 4.36
N ALA A 131 -13.79 19.13 5.13
CA ALA A 131 -14.38 17.88 4.66
C ALA A 131 -15.90 17.98 4.72
N ARG A 132 -16.58 17.77 3.60
CA ARG A 132 -18.04 17.78 3.50
C ARG A 132 -18.55 16.40 3.10
N PRO A 133 -19.55 15.83 3.78
CA PRO A 133 -20.15 14.59 3.33
C PRO A 133 -20.64 14.73 1.88
N LEU A 134 -20.33 13.74 1.06
CA LEU A 134 -20.80 13.70 -0.33
C LEU A 134 -22.32 13.56 -0.36
N SER A 135 -23.00 14.57 -0.90
CA SER A 135 -24.40 14.41 -1.28
C SER A 135 -24.47 13.61 -2.57
N ALA A 136 -25.31 12.58 -2.62
CA ALA A 136 -25.53 11.77 -3.83
C ALA A 136 -26.05 12.57 -5.04
N ALA A 137 -26.44 13.83 -4.86
CA ALA A 137 -27.07 14.66 -5.87
C ALA A 137 -26.11 15.41 -6.81
N VAL A 138 -24.80 15.47 -6.52
CA VAL A 138 -23.83 16.22 -7.34
C VAL A 138 -22.49 15.49 -7.39
N GLN A 139 -22.31 14.63 -8.38
CA GLN A 139 -20.98 14.23 -8.84
C GLN A 139 -20.72 14.94 -10.17
N PRO A 140 -19.65 15.75 -10.29
CA PRO A 140 -19.34 16.40 -11.54
C PRO A 140 -18.99 15.34 -12.59
N GLY A 141 -19.58 15.46 -13.77
CA GLY A 141 -19.11 14.73 -14.95
C GLY A 141 -17.74 15.24 -15.38
N LEU A 142 -17.02 14.43 -16.15
CA LEU A 142 -15.80 14.91 -16.80
C LEU A 142 -16.13 16.08 -17.74
N PRO A 143 -15.25 17.09 -17.84
CA PRO A 143 -15.39 18.13 -18.85
C PRO A 143 -15.43 17.55 -20.26
N ASP A 144 -16.14 18.23 -21.17
CA ASP A 144 -16.12 17.90 -22.58
C ASP A 144 -14.69 17.97 -23.13
N LYS A 145 -14.37 17.10 -24.10
CA LYS A 145 -13.08 17.07 -24.81
C LYS A 145 -11.84 16.82 -23.94
N VAL A 146 -12.01 16.10 -22.82
CA VAL A 146 -10.88 15.62 -22.01
C VAL A 146 -9.92 14.77 -22.85
N ARG A 147 -8.62 14.91 -22.61
CA ARG A 147 -7.55 14.17 -23.27
C ARG A 147 -6.92 13.20 -22.28
N LEU A 148 -7.11 11.91 -22.50
CA LEU A 148 -6.62 10.84 -21.62
C LEU A 148 -5.53 10.04 -22.31
N ALA A 149 -4.47 9.73 -21.56
CA ALA A 149 -3.53 8.67 -21.91
C ALA A 149 -3.89 7.42 -21.12
N VAL A 150 -3.96 6.27 -21.79
CA VAL A 150 -4.15 4.96 -21.17
C VAL A 150 -2.89 4.15 -21.39
N VAL A 151 -2.11 3.93 -20.33
CA VAL A 151 -0.95 3.04 -20.35
C VAL A 151 -1.43 1.65 -20.00
N LEU A 152 -1.28 0.72 -20.92
CA LEU A 152 -1.81 -0.62 -20.76
C LEU A 152 -0.68 -1.59 -20.43
N ASP A 153 -0.73 -2.17 -19.24
CA ASP A 153 0.05 -3.35 -18.89
C ASP A 153 -0.39 -4.54 -19.76
N ARG A 154 0.58 -5.17 -20.43
CA ARG A 154 0.38 -6.37 -21.25
C ARG A 154 1.20 -7.55 -20.74
N SER A 155 1.57 -7.55 -19.46
CA SER A 155 2.20 -8.67 -18.76
C SER A 155 1.32 -9.92 -18.80
N ARG A 156 1.91 -11.09 -18.54
CA ARG A 156 1.21 -12.38 -18.57
C ARG A 156 0.07 -12.47 -17.55
N SER A 157 0.23 -11.85 -16.38
CA SER A 157 -0.74 -11.91 -15.28
C SER A 157 -2.05 -11.20 -15.61
N MET A 158 -1.99 -10.20 -16.51
CA MET A 158 -3.18 -9.52 -17.04
C MET A 158 -4.14 -10.45 -17.79
N ALA A 159 -3.71 -11.68 -18.14
CA ALA A 159 -4.57 -12.67 -18.80
C ALA A 159 -5.84 -12.98 -18.00
N ASP A 160 -5.73 -13.03 -16.67
CA ASP A 160 -6.86 -13.31 -15.78
C ASP A 160 -7.81 -12.11 -15.64
N GLN A 161 -7.36 -10.91 -16.06
CA GLN A 161 -8.12 -9.65 -15.96
C GLN A 161 -8.80 -9.24 -17.27
N GLN A 162 -8.86 -10.13 -18.26
CA GLN A 162 -9.41 -9.83 -19.60
C GLN A 162 -10.83 -9.24 -19.55
N ALA A 163 -11.72 -9.77 -18.71
CA ALA A 163 -13.09 -9.27 -18.59
C ALA A 163 -13.15 -7.85 -17.99
N ALA A 164 -12.36 -7.58 -16.94
CA ALA A 164 -12.26 -6.26 -16.32
C ALA A 164 -11.64 -5.24 -17.29
N LEU A 165 -10.71 -5.68 -18.14
CA LEU A 165 -10.09 -4.87 -19.17
C LEU A 165 -11.07 -4.49 -20.28
N GLU A 166 -11.87 -5.44 -20.76
CA GLU A 166 -12.94 -5.17 -21.73
C GLU A 166 -13.94 -4.16 -21.20
N ALA A 167 -14.43 -4.35 -19.97
CA ALA A 167 -15.34 -3.41 -19.32
C ALA A 167 -14.73 -2.01 -19.17
N SER A 168 -13.45 -1.93 -18.81
CA SER A 168 -12.70 -0.67 -18.71
C SER A 168 -12.64 0.07 -20.05
N PHE A 169 -12.36 -0.64 -21.15
CA PHE A 169 -12.31 -0.02 -22.47
C PHE A 169 -13.70 0.32 -23.03
N GLU A 170 -14.74 -0.46 -22.73
CA GLU A 170 -16.12 -0.07 -23.02
C GLU A 170 -16.49 1.24 -22.32
N ARG A 171 -16.12 1.37 -21.04
CA ARG A 171 -16.34 2.60 -20.28
C ARG A 171 -15.60 3.80 -20.87
N LEU A 172 -14.35 3.62 -21.29
CA LEU A 172 -13.56 4.67 -21.97
C LEU A 172 -14.17 5.05 -23.32
N ARG A 173 -14.69 4.09 -24.09
CA ARG A 173 -15.35 4.36 -25.38
C ARG A 173 -16.61 5.21 -25.21
N ALA A 174 -17.34 5.05 -24.10
CA ALA A 174 -18.49 5.92 -23.80
C ALA A 174 -18.10 7.41 -23.72
N LEU A 175 -16.85 7.74 -23.33
CA LEU A 175 -16.36 9.12 -23.29
C LEU A 175 -16.16 9.74 -24.67
N LEU A 176 -16.00 8.95 -25.73
CA LEU A 176 -15.84 9.50 -27.09
C LEU A 176 -17.07 10.31 -27.51
N SER A 177 -18.25 10.00 -26.96
CA SER A 177 -19.49 10.76 -27.20
C SER A 177 -19.46 12.20 -26.66
N THR A 178 -18.61 12.50 -25.68
CA THR A 178 -18.38 13.87 -25.15
C THR A 178 -17.22 14.59 -25.86
N GLY A 179 -16.70 13.99 -26.94
CA GLY A 179 -15.56 14.49 -27.69
C GLY A 179 -14.21 14.24 -27.01
N ALA A 180 -14.15 13.37 -26.00
CA ALA A 180 -12.91 12.98 -25.35
C ALA A 180 -11.94 12.35 -26.36
N GLN A 181 -10.63 12.58 -26.16
CA GLN A 181 -9.56 11.94 -26.92
C GLN A 181 -8.86 10.95 -26.01
N VAL A 182 -8.79 9.68 -26.44
CA VAL A 182 -8.15 8.63 -25.66
C VAL A 182 -7.07 7.96 -26.50
N ASP A 183 -5.83 8.14 -26.06
CA ASP A 183 -4.62 7.55 -26.64
C ASP A 183 -4.19 6.36 -25.78
N ILE A 184 -3.90 5.22 -26.40
CA ILE A 184 -3.51 3.98 -25.71
C ILE A 184 -2.04 3.69 -25.98
N TYR A 185 -1.27 3.66 -24.91
CA TYR A 185 0.15 3.31 -24.87
C TYR A 185 0.26 1.83 -24.53
N LEU A 186 0.58 1.04 -25.55
CA LEU A 186 0.78 -0.40 -25.44
C LEU A 186 2.22 -0.66 -25.01
N THR A 187 2.42 -0.98 -23.73
CA THR A 187 3.75 -1.27 -23.18
C THR A 187 4.25 -2.63 -23.63
N ALA A 188 5.57 -2.85 -23.70
CA ALA A 188 6.13 -4.11 -24.13
C ALA A 188 7.24 -4.58 -23.17
N SER A 189 7.09 -5.80 -22.66
CA SER A 189 8.18 -6.48 -21.96
C SER A 189 9.36 -6.69 -22.92
N PRO A 190 10.62 -6.59 -22.45
CA PRO A 190 11.81 -6.82 -23.28
C PRO A 190 11.81 -8.15 -24.05
N PHE A 191 11.10 -9.16 -23.52
CA PHE A 191 11.01 -10.50 -24.11
C PHE A 191 9.91 -10.64 -25.18
N ARG A 192 9.05 -9.64 -25.38
CA ARG A 192 7.90 -9.69 -26.30
C ARG A 192 8.32 -9.70 -27.78
N GLY A 193 9.50 -9.18 -28.11
CA GLY A 193 9.97 -9.03 -29.50
C GLY A 193 9.28 -7.90 -30.28
N GLU A 194 8.46 -7.09 -29.61
CA GLU A 194 7.78 -5.92 -30.16
C GLU A 194 8.19 -4.69 -29.36
N ALA A 195 8.29 -3.53 -30.03
CA ALA A 195 8.52 -2.26 -29.33
C ALA A 195 7.21 -1.75 -28.70
N PRO A 196 7.29 -0.96 -27.62
CA PRO A 196 6.15 -0.20 -27.11
C PRO A 196 5.55 0.68 -28.23
N SER A 197 4.23 0.85 -28.24
CA SER A 197 3.55 1.57 -29.31
C SER A 197 2.36 2.40 -28.82
N LEU A 198 1.91 3.33 -29.66
CA LEU A 198 0.77 4.20 -29.40
C LEU A 198 -0.31 3.94 -30.45
N VAL A 199 -1.54 3.70 -29.99
CA VAL A 199 -2.74 3.55 -30.83
C VAL A 199 -3.87 4.44 -30.32
N ARG A 200 -4.88 4.70 -31.13
CA ARG A 200 -6.10 5.39 -30.69
C ARG A 200 -7.11 4.38 -30.16
N LEU A 201 -7.94 4.81 -29.21
CA LEU A 201 -9.01 3.97 -28.68
C LEU A 201 -10.00 3.48 -29.76
N GLU A 202 -10.21 4.28 -30.80
CA GLU A 202 -11.07 3.95 -31.95
C GLU A 202 -10.57 2.73 -32.73
N ASP A 203 -9.25 2.57 -32.82
CA ASP A 203 -8.57 1.51 -33.58
C ASP A 203 -8.19 0.31 -32.71
N PHE A 204 -8.52 0.34 -31.41
CA PHE A 204 -8.07 -0.64 -30.43
C PHE A 204 -9.16 -1.65 -30.07
N ASP A 205 -8.78 -2.93 -30.11
CA ASP A 205 -9.61 -4.05 -29.64
C ASP A 205 -8.97 -4.73 -28.42
N ALA A 206 -9.61 -4.60 -27.27
CA ALA A 206 -9.17 -5.22 -26.02
C ALA A 206 -9.15 -6.75 -26.07
N ARG A 207 -9.95 -7.38 -26.93
CA ARG A 207 -9.97 -8.85 -27.10
C ARG A 207 -8.78 -9.38 -27.86
N SER A 208 -8.10 -8.52 -28.60
CA SER A 208 -6.95 -8.90 -29.42
C SER A 208 -5.62 -8.82 -28.67
N ILE A 209 -5.64 -8.39 -27.40
CA ILE A 209 -4.42 -8.20 -26.61
C ILE A 209 -3.78 -9.55 -26.32
N LEU A 210 -2.53 -9.70 -26.75
CA LEU A 210 -1.65 -10.76 -26.28
C LEU A 210 -0.93 -10.32 -24.99
N THR A 211 -1.15 -11.06 -23.92
CA THR A 211 -0.50 -10.89 -22.61
C THR A 211 0.77 -11.75 -22.54
N PHE A 212 1.93 -11.14 -22.32
CA PHE A 212 3.23 -11.83 -22.30
C PHE A 212 4.29 -11.08 -21.50
N GLY A 213 5.18 -11.82 -20.85
CA GLY A 213 6.28 -11.27 -20.06
C GLY A 213 5.83 -10.73 -18.70
N GLY A 214 6.71 -9.95 -18.07
CA GLY A 214 6.45 -9.23 -16.82
C GLY A 214 7.14 -7.87 -16.87
N GLN A 215 6.53 -6.89 -16.20
CA GLN A 215 7.01 -5.52 -16.06
C GLN A 215 6.52 -4.95 -14.73
N ASN A 216 7.30 -4.08 -14.10
CA ASN A 216 6.82 -3.27 -12.98
C ASN A 216 6.20 -1.96 -13.48
N ALA A 217 5.50 -1.26 -12.59
CA ALA A 217 4.81 -0.02 -12.92
C ALA A 217 5.77 1.11 -13.35
N ALA A 218 7.00 1.15 -12.81
CA ALA A 218 8.00 2.12 -13.21
C ALA A 218 8.41 1.94 -14.68
N GLU A 219 8.60 0.71 -15.14
CA GLU A 219 8.86 0.41 -16.55
C GLU A 219 7.70 0.84 -17.45
N LEU A 220 6.45 0.59 -17.03
CA LEU A 220 5.27 1.04 -17.80
C LEU A 220 5.27 2.56 -17.97
N LEU A 221 5.57 3.30 -16.89
CA LEU A 221 5.61 4.76 -16.87
C LEU A 221 6.81 5.34 -17.63
N ALA A 222 7.97 4.68 -17.59
CA ALA A 222 9.14 5.04 -18.38
C ALA A 222 8.84 4.91 -19.87
N GLN A 223 8.29 3.77 -20.31
CA GLN A 223 7.90 3.56 -21.71
C GLN A 223 6.83 4.57 -22.18
N TYR A 224 5.86 4.88 -21.32
CA TYR A 224 4.88 5.93 -21.58
C TYR A 224 5.55 7.28 -21.82
N THR A 225 6.48 7.66 -20.95
CA THR A 225 7.19 8.94 -21.02
C THR A 225 7.91 9.08 -22.36
N ASP A 226 8.62 8.03 -22.78
CA ASP A 226 9.37 8.00 -24.04
C ASP A 226 8.45 8.09 -25.27
N LEU A 227 7.34 7.35 -25.27
CA LEU A 227 6.37 7.33 -26.37
C LEU A 227 5.57 8.62 -26.49
N ARG A 228 5.25 9.26 -25.35
CA ARG A 228 4.38 10.43 -25.29
C ARG A 228 4.95 11.61 -26.07
N ARG A 229 6.27 11.82 -25.94
CA ARG A 229 6.95 13.02 -26.44
C ARG A 229 6.26 14.28 -25.90
N ASP A 230 5.91 15.22 -26.78
CA ASP A 230 5.31 16.51 -26.41
C ASP A 230 3.78 16.49 -26.23
N ARG A 231 3.14 15.32 -26.30
CA ARG A 231 1.67 15.24 -26.13
C ARG A 231 1.27 15.56 -24.69
N THR A 232 0.29 16.43 -24.54
CA THR A 232 -0.29 16.80 -23.25
C THR A 232 -1.61 16.07 -23.01
N TYR A 233 -1.85 15.68 -21.77
CA TYR A 233 -3.06 15.01 -21.33
C TYR A 233 -3.60 15.68 -20.06
N ASP A 234 -4.89 15.52 -19.82
CA ASP A 234 -5.55 15.92 -18.58
C ASP A 234 -5.35 14.87 -17.49
N ALA A 235 -5.14 13.60 -17.87
CA ALA A 235 -4.75 12.52 -16.96
C ALA A 235 -4.08 11.35 -17.70
N VAL A 236 -3.35 10.54 -16.93
CA VAL A 236 -2.77 9.27 -17.35
C VAL A 236 -3.40 8.16 -16.51
N LEU A 237 -4.00 7.16 -17.16
CA LEU A 237 -4.56 5.97 -16.52
C LEU A 237 -3.65 4.79 -16.84
N VAL A 238 -3.04 4.18 -15.85
CA VAL A 238 -2.21 2.98 -16.01
C VAL A 238 -3.04 1.77 -15.62
N LEU A 239 -3.48 0.96 -16.59
CA LEU A 239 -4.27 -0.24 -16.33
C LEU A 239 -3.32 -1.41 -16.07
N THR A 240 -3.37 -1.99 -14.86
CA THR A 240 -2.52 -3.11 -14.42
C THR A 240 -3.29 -3.99 -13.43
N ASP A 241 -2.71 -5.10 -12.98
CA ASP A 241 -3.30 -6.05 -12.03
C ASP A 241 -2.56 -6.11 -10.68
N GLY A 242 -1.52 -5.30 -10.50
CA GLY A 242 -0.76 -5.23 -9.26
C GLY A 242 0.29 -6.33 -9.07
N SER A 243 0.54 -7.20 -10.06
CA SER A 243 1.53 -8.28 -9.94
C SER A 243 3.00 -7.83 -10.09
N GLY A 244 3.23 -6.59 -10.54
CA GLY A 244 4.57 -6.07 -10.86
C GLY A 244 5.50 -5.80 -9.68
N TYR A 245 5.01 -5.86 -8.43
CA TYR A 245 5.80 -5.52 -7.23
C TYR A 245 7.02 -6.43 -7.00
N ALA A 246 7.00 -7.67 -7.48
CA ALA A 246 8.09 -8.64 -7.30
C ALA A 246 9.11 -8.65 -8.46
N PHE A 247 8.95 -7.80 -9.48
CA PHE A 247 9.73 -7.85 -10.71
C PHE A 247 10.48 -6.55 -10.97
N GLY A 248 11.70 -6.40 -10.46
CA GLY A 248 12.62 -5.35 -10.94
C GLY A 248 13.80 -5.08 -10.01
N GLU A 249 14.99 -4.96 -10.59
CA GLU A 249 16.10 -4.20 -10.01
C GLU A 249 15.68 -2.71 -9.99
N GLY A 250 15.91 -1.99 -8.89
CA GLY A 250 15.40 -0.64 -8.63
C GLY A 250 15.95 0.49 -9.51
N ASP A 251 16.50 0.21 -10.68
CA ASP A 251 17.27 1.16 -11.51
C ASP A 251 16.42 1.95 -12.53
N VAL A 252 15.10 1.70 -12.62
CA VAL A 252 14.24 2.38 -13.59
C VAL A 252 13.83 3.76 -13.07
N THR A 253 14.38 4.81 -13.67
CA THR A 253 13.98 6.20 -13.38
C THR A 253 12.72 6.59 -14.14
N VAL A 254 11.75 7.18 -13.44
CA VAL A 254 10.50 7.68 -14.04
C VAL A 254 10.50 9.20 -14.03
N ALA A 255 10.37 9.81 -15.21
CA ALA A 255 10.26 11.26 -15.29
C ALA A 255 8.90 11.73 -14.71
N PRO A 256 8.86 12.87 -14.00
CA PRO A 256 7.60 13.40 -13.48
C PRO A 256 6.60 13.69 -14.60
N SER A 257 5.37 13.20 -14.45
CA SER A 257 4.27 13.50 -15.37
C SER A 257 3.66 14.87 -15.04
N PRO A 258 3.41 15.75 -16.05
CA PRO A 258 2.70 17.01 -15.83
C PRO A 258 1.19 16.82 -15.60
N ALA A 259 0.66 15.64 -15.93
CA ALA A 259 -0.72 15.24 -15.73
C ALA A 259 -0.83 14.19 -14.61
N PRO A 260 -1.90 14.18 -13.81
CA PRO A 260 -2.09 13.21 -12.73
C PRO A 260 -2.08 11.77 -13.26
N VAL A 261 -1.29 10.92 -12.62
CA VAL A 261 -1.10 9.49 -12.95
C VAL A 261 -1.92 8.63 -12.00
N TRP A 262 -2.91 7.93 -12.55
CA TRP A 262 -3.77 7.00 -11.82
C TRP A 262 -3.41 5.55 -12.14
N LEU A 263 -2.91 4.80 -11.16
CA LEU A 263 -2.75 3.36 -11.26
C LEU A 263 -4.11 2.69 -11.02
N VAL A 264 -4.68 2.11 -12.06
CA VAL A 264 -5.98 1.44 -12.05
C VAL A 264 -5.76 -0.07 -12.00
N HIS A 265 -6.12 -0.66 -10.87
CA HIS A 265 -5.85 -2.07 -10.58
C HIS A 265 -7.06 -2.94 -10.86
N LEU A 266 -6.99 -3.72 -11.94
CA LEU A 266 -8.09 -4.57 -12.43
C LEU A 266 -8.24 -5.88 -11.65
N GLY A 267 -7.21 -6.31 -10.92
CA GLY A 267 -7.16 -7.56 -10.14
C GLY A 267 -7.03 -7.38 -8.62
N GLY A 268 -7.17 -6.15 -8.14
CA GLY A 268 -6.86 -5.77 -6.75
C GLY A 268 -5.52 -5.07 -6.62
N PHE A 269 -5.30 -4.39 -5.50
CA PHE A 269 -4.09 -3.60 -5.30
C PHE A 269 -2.84 -4.48 -5.10
N PRO A 270 -1.65 -4.04 -5.56
CA PRO A 270 -0.38 -4.74 -5.35
C PRO A 270 -0.03 -4.83 -3.86
N LEU A 271 1.02 -5.56 -3.49
CA LEU A 271 1.51 -5.52 -2.10
C LEU A 271 2.06 -4.14 -1.71
N GLY A 272 2.67 -3.45 -2.67
CA GLY A 272 3.16 -2.08 -2.57
C GLY A 272 3.56 -1.56 -3.94
N TYR A 273 4.29 -0.45 -3.95
CA TYR A 273 4.90 0.11 -5.16
C TYR A 273 6.39 0.28 -4.91
N ASP A 274 7.19 0.13 -5.96
CA ASP A 274 8.56 0.60 -5.96
C ASP A 274 8.60 2.13 -5.80
N ASP A 275 9.72 2.64 -5.28
CA ASP A 275 9.87 4.07 -4.99
C ASP A 275 9.69 4.95 -6.23
N PRO A 276 10.30 4.65 -7.40
CA PRO A 276 10.09 5.46 -8.62
C PRO A 276 8.62 5.57 -9.02
N THR A 277 7.86 4.48 -8.92
CA THR A 277 6.41 4.50 -9.18
C THR A 277 5.67 5.35 -8.17
N LEU A 278 5.95 5.16 -6.88
CA LEU A 278 5.28 5.89 -5.81
C LEU A 278 5.54 7.40 -5.93
N ASP A 279 6.78 7.79 -6.19
CA ASP A 279 7.19 9.16 -6.41
C ASP A 279 6.51 9.76 -7.65
N ALA A 280 6.47 9.03 -8.76
CA ALA A 280 5.83 9.49 -9.99
C ALA A 280 4.32 9.72 -9.79
N VAL A 281 3.62 8.81 -9.12
CA VAL A 281 2.20 8.94 -8.81
C VAL A 281 1.96 10.15 -7.90
N GLN A 282 2.74 10.31 -6.84
CA GLN A 282 2.57 11.41 -5.88
C GLN A 282 2.93 12.77 -6.48
N ALA A 283 4.06 12.87 -7.17
CA ALA A 283 4.52 14.11 -7.80
C ALA A 283 3.59 14.56 -8.94
N SER A 284 2.85 13.65 -9.57
CA SER A 284 1.86 14.00 -10.59
C SER A 284 0.54 14.51 -10.00
N GLY A 285 0.30 14.30 -8.70
CA GLY A 285 -1.01 14.54 -8.07
C GLY A 285 -2.07 13.50 -8.42
N GLY A 286 -1.63 12.32 -8.85
CA GLY A 286 -2.50 11.18 -9.13
C GLY A 286 -2.68 10.26 -7.92
N GLY A 287 -2.97 8.99 -8.16
CA GLY A 287 -3.23 8.02 -7.10
C GLY A 287 -3.38 6.60 -7.60
N ALA A 288 -4.01 5.75 -6.78
CA ALA A 288 -4.43 4.42 -7.19
C ALA A 288 -5.95 4.30 -7.06
N ALA A 289 -6.56 3.50 -7.93
CA ALA A 289 -7.99 3.25 -8.01
C ALA A 289 -8.24 1.77 -8.31
N ALA A 290 -9.37 1.24 -7.82
CA ALA A 290 -9.79 -0.13 -8.09
C ALA A 290 -10.54 -0.27 -9.42
N SER A 291 -10.89 0.84 -10.08
CA SER A 291 -11.56 0.83 -11.39
C SER A 291 -11.32 2.12 -12.17
N VAL A 292 -11.57 2.05 -13.48
CA VAL A 292 -11.56 3.24 -14.35
C VAL A 292 -12.61 4.25 -13.89
N ASP A 293 -13.79 3.81 -13.45
CA ASP A 293 -14.84 4.71 -12.98
C ASP A 293 -14.44 5.51 -11.75
N GLU A 294 -13.76 4.87 -10.79
CA GLU A 294 -13.22 5.56 -9.63
C GLU A 294 -12.17 6.60 -10.04
N ALA A 295 -11.22 6.23 -10.91
CA ALA A 295 -10.19 7.15 -11.39
C ALA A 295 -10.80 8.35 -12.16
N LEU A 296 -11.77 8.11 -13.05
CA LEU A 296 -12.45 9.15 -13.81
C LEU A 296 -13.29 10.07 -12.92
N THR A 297 -13.94 9.52 -11.90
CA THR A 297 -14.70 10.32 -10.92
C THR A 297 -13.76 11.28 -10.21
N ARG A 298 -12.65 10.78 -9.65
CA ARG A 298 -11.67 11.59 -8.93
C ARG A 298 -11.01 12.62 -9.85
N LEU A 299 -10.77 12.27 -11.12
CA LEU A 299 -10.30 13.20 -12.14
C LEU A 299 -11.31 14.34 -12.41
N ALA A 300 -12.59 14.03 -12.61
CA ALA A 300 -13.62 15.03 -12.90
C ALA A 300 -13.69 16.10 -11.80
N ILE A 301 -13.52 15.68 -10.55
CA ILE A 301 -13.52 16.55 -9.37
C ILE A 301 -12.23 17.36 -9.30
N GLY A 302 -11.08 16.71 -9.52
CA GLY A 302 -9.79 17.41 -9.58
C GLY A 302 -9.76 18.49 -10.66
N LEU A 303 -10.42 18.28 -11.80
CA LEU A 303 -10.56 19.25 -12.88
C LEU A 303 -11.60 20.35 -12.57
N SER A 304 -12.73 19.99 -11.97
CA SER A 304 -13.81 20.93 -11.60
C SER A 304 -13.43 21.83 -10.43
N GLY A 305 -12.57 21.33 -9.54
CA GLY A 305 -12.14 21.99 -8.30
C GLY A 305 -10.95 22.93 -8.43
N GLN A 306 -10.36 23.12 -9.62
CA GLN A 306 -9.26 24.08 -9.85
C GLN A 306 -9.74 25.53 -9.91
N ALA A 307 -10.51 25.98 -8.91
CA ALA A 307 -10.58 27.40 -8.62
C ALA A 307 -9.22 27.84 -8.07
N GLU A 308 -8.72 29.03 -8.44
CA GLU A 308 -7.40 29.52 -8.01
C GLU A 308 -7.23 29.37 -6.49
N GLY A 309 -6.29 28.51 -6.06
CA GLY A 309 -5.96 28.30 -4.65
C GLY A 309 -6.81 27.30 -3.88
N VAL A 310 -7.71 26.55 -4.53
CA VAL A 310 -8.45 25.42 -3.92
C VAL A 310 -8.04 24.10 -4.56
N ILE A 311 -7.70 23.12 -3.73
CA ILE A 311 -7.46 21.74 -4.14
C ILE A 311 -8.61 20.88 -3.64
N THR A 312 -9.25 20.15 -4.55
CA THR A 312 -10.43 19.34 -4.24
C THR A 312 -10.15 17.85 -4.50
N ASP A 313 -10.54 16.98 -3.58
CA ASP A 313 -10.47 15.51 -3.71
C ASP A 313 -11.75 14.88 -3.14
N ILE A 314 -12.09 13.68 -3.60
CA ILE A 314 -13.21 12.89 -3.08
C ILE A 314 -12.73 11.49 -2.72
N VAL A 315 -12.99 11.12 -1.47
CA VAL A 315 -12.51 9.87 -0.88
C VAL A 315 -13.18 9.66 0.48
N ASP A 316 -13.42 8.39 0.79
CA ASP A 316 -14.05 7.94 2.05
C ASP A 316 -15.44 8.56 2.30
N GLY A 317 -16.18 8.88 1.23
CA GLY A 317 -17.52 9.47 1.32
C GLY A 317 -17.54 10.97 1.59
N TYR A 318 -16.41 11.66 1.46
CA TYR A 318 -16.28 13.10 1.67
C TYR A 318 -15.69 13.81 0.45
N GLU A 319 -16.16 15.02 0.20
CA GLU A 319 -15.47 16.05 -0.58
C GLU A 319 -14.49 16.79 0.36
N TRP A 320 -13.23 16.81 -0.02
CA TRP A 320 -12.14 17.43 0.71
C TRP A 320 -11.67 18.66 -0.04
N LEU A 321 -11.64 19.80 0.65
CA LEU A 321 -11.17 21.07 0.12
C LEU A 321 -9.95 21.48 0.92
N THR A 322 -8.82 21.69 0.25
CA THR A 322 -7.62 22.31 0.84
C THR A 322 -7.43 23.69 0.22
N LEU A 323 -7.41 24.72 1.04
CA LEU A 323 -7.37 26.11 0.60
C LEU A 323 -6.72 27.01 1.64
N SER A 324 -6.56 28.30 1.32
CA SER A 324 -6.09 29.27 2.31
C SER A 324 -7.13 29.50 3.41
N THR A 325 -6.69 29.81 4.63
CA THR A 325 -7.61 30.10 5.75
C THR A 325 -8.45 31.35 5.46
N GLU A 326 -7.90 32.32 4.75
CA GLU A 326 -8.64 33.49 4.26
C GLU A 326 -9.80 33.10 3.33
N MET A 327 -9.53 32.27 2.32
CA MET A 327 -10.58 31.78 1.43
C MET A 327 -11.60 30.92 2.17
N ALA A 328 -11.17 30.13 3.16
CA ALA A 328 -12.06 29.30 3.96
C ALA A 328 -13.02 30.15 4.80
N ASN A 329 -12.54 31.28 5.32
CA ASN A 329 -13.38 32.26 6.01
C ASN A 329 -14.36 32.95 5.06
N ALA A 330 -13.99 33.17 3.80
CA ALA A 330 -14.88 33.73 2.79
C ALA A 330 -15.94 32.74 2.27
N LEU A 331 -15.60 31.45 2.18
CA LEU A 331 -16.47 30.37 1.70
C LEU A 331 -17.48 29.88 2.75
N SER A 332 -17.18 30.06 4.05
CA SER A 332 -18.00 29.51 5.12
C SER A 332 -19.07 30.47 5.64
N SER A 333 -20.33 30.07 5.52
CA SER A 333 -21.39 30.36 6.52
C SER A 333 -21.34 29.39 7.72
N VAL A 334 -20.44 28.40 7.68
CA VAL A 334 -20.16 27.45 8.75
C VAL A 334 -19.23 28.12 9.76
N GLY A 335 -19.80 28.70 10.82
CA GLY A 335 -19.04 29.23 11.95
C GLY A 335 -18.24 28.13 12.66
N PRO A 336 -17.18 28.48 13.41
CA PRO A 336 -16.35 27.52 14.14
C PRO A 336 -17.14 26.64 15.14
N GLU A 337 -18.36 27.03 15.49
CA GLU A 337 -19.27 26.33 16.42
C GLU A 337 -20.05 25.15 15.79
N ALA A 338 -20.08 25.00 14.46
CA ALA A 338 -20.77 23.90 13.77
C ALA A 338 -19.85 22.70 13.47
N LEU A 339 -18.61 22.73 13.95
CA LEU A 339 -17.57 21.75 13.65
C LEU A 339 -17.58 20.65 14.72
N ALA A 340 -17.86 19.41 14.30
CA ALA A 340 -17.65 18.24 15.14
C ALA A 340 -16.16 18.15 15.54
N ASP A 341 -15.88 17.59 16.74
CA ASP A 341 -14.59 17.58 17.45
C ASP A 341 -13.37 17.58 16.51
N ALA A 342 -12.84 18.79 16.26
CA ALA A 342 -11.76 19.01 15.30
C ALA A 342 -10.51 18.19 15.64
N ARG A 343 -10.31 17.80 16.90
CA ARG A 343 -9.12 17.05 17.34
C ARG A 343 -9.14 15.60 16.86
N GLN A 344 -10.31 14.97 16.80
CA GLN A 344 -10.43 13.59 16.30
C GLN A 344 -10.26 13.54 14.80
N PHE A 345 -10.70 14.60 14.11
CA PHE A 345 -10.63 14.72 12.66
C PHE A 345 -9.30 15.26 12.12
N ALA A 346 -8.49 15.91 12.98
CA ALA A 346 -7.23 16.55 12.60
C ALA A 346 -6.27 15.62 11.85
N PRO A 347 -6.07 14.33 12.21
CA PRO A 347 -5.18 13.46 11.44
C PRO A 347 -5.63 13.17 10.01
N PHE A 348 -6.95 13.09 9.77
CA PHE A 348 -7.45 12.97 8.39
C PHE A 348 -7.18 14.24 7.60
N ALA A 349 -7.46 15.39 8.20
CA ALA A 349 -7.21 16.70 7.60
C ALA A 349 -5.71 16.94 7.34
N ALA A 350 -4.84 16.55 8.26
CA ALA A 350 -3.39 16.67 8.15
C ALA A 350 -2.86 15.85 6.97
N ARG A 351 -3.32 14.59 6.85
CA ARG A 351 -3.00 13.74 5.70
C ARG A 351 -3.43 14.38 4.38
N ARG A 352 -4.61 15.01 4.35
CA ARG A 352 -5.13 15.67 3.15
C ARG A 352 -4.35 16.93 2.79
N LEU A 353 -3.97 17.73 3.77
CA LEU A 353 -3.10 18.88 3.58
C LEU A 353 -1.76 18.45 2.95
N ILE A 354 -1.12 17.42 3.51
CA ILE A 354 0.17 16.94 3.01
C ILE A 354 0.05 16.47 1.56
N LEU A 355 -0.94 15.65 1.24
CA LEU A 355 -1.17 15.20 -0.15
C LEU A 355 -1.48 16.36 -1.11
N ALA A 356 -2.25 17.34 -0.67
CA ALA A 356 -2.58 18.52 -1.47
C ALA A 356 -1.37 19.43 -1.72
N GLU A 357 -0.53 19.66 -0.71
CA GLU A 357 0.72 20.43 -0.87
C GLU A 357 1.73 19.69 -1.75
N MET A 358 1.80 18.35 -1.63
CA MET A 358 2.60 17.54 -2.55
C MET A 358 2.09 17.67 -3.99
N GLN A 359 0.77 17.61 -4.20
CA GLN A 359 0.16 17.84 -5.50
C GLN A 359 0.40 19.27 -6.03
N ALA A 360 0.42 20.29 -5.17
CA ALA A 360 0.69 21.67 -5.55
C ALA A 360 2.16 21.88 -5.95
N GLY A 361 3.09 21.29 -5.20
CA GLY A 361 4.53 21.36 -5.45
C GLY A 361 4.98 20.55 -6.67
N ARG A 362 4.26 19.47 -7.02
CA ARG A 362 4.58 18.52 -8.10
C ARG A 362 6.07 18.14 -8.12
N SER A 363 6.68 18.10 -9.30
CA SER A 363 8.09 17.84 -9.59
C SER A 363 9.10 18.80 -8.93
N ARG A 364 8.66 19.71 -8.05
CA ARG A 364 9.46 20.77 -7.41
C ARG A 364 9.49 20.68 -5.88
N ILE A 365 9.07 19.55 -5.30
CA ILE A 365 9.21 19.34 -3.84
C ILE A 365 10.69 18.99 -3.53
N THR A 366 11.56 19.98 -3.71
CA THR A 366 12.92 20.00 -3.17
C THR A 366 13.09 21.15 -2.17
N ASP A 367 12.03 21.94 -1.95
CA ASP A 367 12.01 22.96 -0.92
C ASP A 367 11.97 22.30 0.47
N LEU A 368 13.15 22.23 1.08
CA LEU A 368 13.34 21.71 2.44
C LEU A 368 12.44 22.41 3.45
N ALA A 369 12.19 23.72 3.31
CA ALA A 369 11.34 24.43 4.26
C ALA A 369 9.87 24.03 4.15
N LEU A 370 9.40 23.66 2.96
CA LEU A 370 8.07 23.07 2.78
C LEU A 370 8.02 21.68 3.40
N LEU A 371 9.02 20.83 3.11
CA LEU A 371 9.10 19.48 3.65
C LEU A 371 9.15 19.45 5.18
N ASP A 372 9.91 20.33 5.81
CA ASP A 372 9.95 20.48 7.27
C ASP A 372 8.59 20.86 7.85
N ARG A 373 7.85 21.76 7.18
CA ARG A 373 6.49 22.13 7.62
C ARG A 373 5.52 20.96 7.50
N LEU A 374 5.56 20.21 6.40
CA LEU A 374 4.69 19.03 6.20
C LEU A 374 5.03 17.92 7.20
N HIS A 375 6.31 17.71 7.47
CA HIS A 375 6.78 16.77 8.48
C HIS A 375 6.33 17.18 9.88
N ALA A 376 6.43 18.45 10.25
CA ALA A 376 5.94 18.95 11.53
C ALA A 376 4.43 18.72 11.72
N VAL A 377 3.62 18.89 10.65
CA VAL A 377 2.20 18.52 10.66
C VAL A 377 2.02 17.02 10.89
N ALA A 378 2.79 16.18 10.20
CA ALA A 378 2.72 14.74 10.36
C ALA A 378 3.04 14.27 11.79
N VAL A 379 4.10 14.82 12.40
CA VAL A 379 4.52 14.54 13.78
C VAL A 379 3.45 15.01 14.77
N ASN A 380 2.98 16.25 14.63
CA ASN A 380 1.97 16.83 15.51
C ASN A 380 0.67 16.03 15.52
N ASP A 381 0.26 15.52 14.37
CA ASP A 381 -0.97 14.74 14.20
C ASP A 381 -0.76 13.21 14.29
N SER A 382 0.48 12.77 14.56
CA SER A 382 0.86 11.36 14.71
C SER A 382 0.43 10.49 13.53
N ILE A 383 0.71 10.95 12.30
CA ILE A 383 0.38 10.23 11.07
C ILE A 383 1.62 9.77 10.30
N VAL A 384 1.54 8.59 9.71
CA VAL A 384 2.52 8.10 8.73
C VAL A 384 2.21 8.71 7.37
N THR A 385 3.26 9.18 6.68
CA THR A 385 3.13 9.85 5.38
C THR A 385 4.08 9.23 4.37
N PRO A 386 3.90 9.50 3.08
CA PRO A 386 4.88 9.06 2.08
C PRO A 386 6.27 9.66 2.24
N LEU A 387 6.37 10.84 2.86
CA LEU A 387 7.64 11.55 3.07
C LEU A 387 8.43 11.00 4.26
N SER A 388 7.79 10.23 5.14
CA SER A 388 8.40 9.81 6.40
C SER A 388 7.79 8.52 6.91
N SER A 389 8.64 7.50 7.10
CA SER A 389 8.31 6.32 7.88
C SER A 389 8.26 6.66 9.37
N MET A 390 7.40 5.99 10.13
CA MET A 390 7.38 6.09 11.58
C MET A 390 8.23 4.97 12.17
N ILE A 391 9.32 5.35 12.82
CA ILE A 391 10.21 4.43 13.54
C ILE A 391 9.78 4.44 14.99
N VAL A 392 9.40 3.27 15.52
CA VAL A 392 9.16 3.08 16.95
C VAL A 392 10.48 2.67 17.57
N LEU A 393 11.15 3.64 18.20
CA LEU A 393 12.47 3.47 18.79
C LEU A 393 12.35 2.70 20.11
N VAL A 394 13.27 1.75 20.33
CA VAL A 394 13.27 0.90 21.53
C VAL A 394 14.36 1.31 22.54
N ASN A 395 15.34 2.14 22.14
CA ASN A 395 16.39 2.60 23.05
C ASN A 395 16.94 4.03 22.76
N ALA A 396 17.54 4.66 23.76
CA ALA A 396 18.07 6.03 23.70
C ALA A 396 19.19 6.27 22.65
N PRO A 397 20.08 5.31 22.34
CA PRO A 397 21.02 5.44 21.22
C PRO A 397 20.34 5.62 19.85
N GLN A 398 19.20 4.99 19.62
CA GLN A 398 18.45 5.12 18.37
C GLN A 398 17.78 6.50 18.25
N GLU A 399 17.27 7.04 19.35
CA GLU A 399 16.74 8.42 19.43
C GLU A 399 17.81 9.44 19.06
N LEU A 400 19.00 9.34 19.65
CA LEU A 400 20.13 10.22 19.32
C LEU A 400 20.64 10.07 17.88
N LEU A 401 20.46 8.90 17.27
CA LEU A 401 20.79 8.69 15.86
C LEU A 401 19.75 9.34 14.95
N LEU A 402 18.46 9.21 15.29
CA LEU A 402 17.37 9.84 14.57
C LEU A 402 17.54 11.37 14.58
N ASP A 403 17.78 11.97 15.75
CA ASP A 403 18.04 13.41 15.91
C ASP A 403 19.18 13.90 14.99
N LYS A 404 20.22 13.08 14.82
CA LYS A 404 21.37 13.41 13.95
C LYS A 404 21.02 13.33 12.46
N LEU A 405 20.17 12.38 12.07
CA LEU A 405 19.75 12.21 10.67
C LEU A 405 18.71 13.25 10.28
N GLU A 406 17.82 13.62 11.20
CA GLU A 406 16.88 14.73 11.02
C GLU A 406 17.58 16.08 10.82
N ALA A 407 18.84 16.22 11.26
CA ALA A 407 19.64 17.41 11.03
C ALA A 407 20.36 17.44 9.66
N GLN A 408 20.24 16.40 8.83
CA GLN A 408 20.95 16.31 7.54
C GLN A 408 20.15 16.92 6.37
N ASP A 409 20.85 17.32 5.32
CA ASP A 409 20.25 17.94 4.13
C ASP A 409 19.46 16.94 3.27
N ASP A 410 19.76 15.64 3.38
CA ASP A 410 19.13 14.53 2.67
C ASP A 410 18.06 13.81 3.52
N ARG A 411 17.66 14.37 4.67
CA ARG A 411 16.73 13.74 5.64
C ARG A 411 15.38 13.28 5.09
N PHE A 412 14.95 13.81 3.95
CA PHE A 412 13.70 13.42 3.26
C PHE A 412 13.93 12.55 2.02
N GLN A 413 15.18 12.23 1.68
CA GLN A 413 15.49 11.28 0.63
C GLN A 413 15.31 9.88 1.19
N ARG A 414 14.45 9.09 0.56
CA ARG A 414 14.27 7.69 0.95
C ARG A 414 15.49 6.89 0.51
N GLU A 415 16.02 6.06 1.42
CA GLU A 415 17.04 5.08 1.05
C GLU A 415 16.35 3.99 0.22
N HIS A 416 16.72 3.85 -1.06
CA HIS A 416 16.17 2.82 -1.94
C HIS A 416 16.48 1.41 -1.40
N GLU A 417 15.45 0.60 -1.18
CA GLU A 417 15.55 -0.81 -0.83
C GLU A 417 15.19 -1.64 -2.06
N ASP A 418 16.13 -2.43 -2.57
CA ASP A 418 15.86 -3.35 -3.67
C ASP A 418 14.90 -4.46 -3.19
N VAL A 419 13.95 -4.82 -4.04
CA VAL A 419 12.98 -5.88 -3.74
C VAL A 419 13.74 -7.19 -3.50
N GLY A 420 13.69 -7.71 -2.26
CA GLY A 420 14.41 -8.93 -1.86
C GLY A 420 15.64 -8.71 -0.98
N GLU A 421 16.03 -7.46 -0.67
CA GLU A 421 17.14 -7.16 0.27
C GLU A 421 16.78 -7.30 1.76
N THR A 422 15.59 -7.80 2.09
CA THR A 422 15.35 -8.29 3.46
C THR A 422 16.28 -9.47 3.67
N ILE A 423 17.39 -9.26 4.39
CA ILE A 423 18.35 -10.30 4.75
C ILE A 423 17.52 -11.50 5.21
N ALA A 424 17.59 -12.60 4.45
CA ALA A 424 17.01 -13.86 4.88
C ALA A 424 17.56 -14.10 6.28
N ALA A 425 16.67 -14.10 7.28
CA ALA A 425 17.06 -14.45 8.62
C ALA A 425 17.88 -15.76 8.54
N PRO A 426 18.97 -15.91 9.33
CA PRO A 426 19.64 -17.20 9.41
C PRO A 426 18.56 -18.26 9.65
N PRO A 427 18.59 -19.40 8.96
CA PRO A 427 17.49 -20.35 8.95
C PRO A 427 17.16 -20.71 10.40
N VAL A 428 16.07 -20.13 10.92
CA VAL A 428 15.46 -20.61 12.15
C VAL A 428 14.99 -21.99 11.75
N ALA A 429 15.61 -23.02 12.33
CA ALA A 429 15.28 -24.40 12.03
C ALA A 429 13.76 -24.54 12.15
N ALA A 430 13.11 -24.82 11.03
CA ALA A 430 11.68 -25.06 10.99
C ALA A 430 11.38 -26.13 12.05
N VAL A 431 10.67 -25.75 13.11
CA VAL A 431 10.12 -26.71 14.05
C VAL A 431 9.04 -27.45 13.25
N PRO A 432 9.16 -28.77 13.02
CA PRO A 432 8.22 -29.48 12.18
C PRO A 432 6.82 -29.35 12.77
N GLU A 433 5.83 -29.09 11.92
CA GLU A 433 4.44 -28.99 12.37
C GLU A 433 3.96 -30.34 12.95
N PRO A 434 2.96 -30.36 13.85
CA PRO A 434 2.49 -31.60 14.50
C PRO A 434 2.12 -32.71 13.52
N GLU A 435 1.65 -32.36 12.32
CA GLU A 435 1.32 -33.29 11.25
C GLU A 435 2.56 -33.89 10.56
N GLU A 436 3.67 -33.14 10.47
CA GLU A 436 4.94 -33.65 9.96
C GLU A 436 5.55 -34.67 10.92
N TRP A 437 5.42 -34.46 12.24
CA TRP A 437 5.78 -35.46 13.25
C TRP A 437 4.98 -36.74 13.11
N LEU A 438 3.69 -36.62 12.76
CA LEU A 438 2.81 -37.76 12.54
C LEU A 438 3.23 -38.54 11.29
N LEU A 439 3.57 -37.85 10.20
CA LEU A 439 4.11 -38.43 8.98
C LEU A 439 5.46 -39.14 9.20
N ILE A 440 6.40 -38.52 9.92
CA ILE A 440 7.69 -39.12 10.29
C ILE A 440 7.46 -40.37 11.15
N GLY A 441 6.56 -40.29 12.14
CA GLY A 441 6.18 -41.42 12.98
C GLY A 441 5.58 -42.58 12.19
N LEU A 442 4.73 -42.27 11.21
CA LEU A 442 4.06 -43.25 10.35
C LEU A 442 5.05 -43.91 9.39
N MET A 443 6.01 -43.15 8.84
CA MET A 443 7.09 -43.68 8.01
C MET A 443 8.02 -44.60 8.81
N ALA A 444 8.41 -44.21 10.02
CA ALA A 444 9.21 -45.04 10.91
C ALA A 444 8.46 -46.34 11.29
N GLY A 445 7.15 -46.24 11.55
CA GLY A 445 6.28 -47.38 11.79
C GLY A 445 6.23 -48.36 10.62
N LEU A 446 6.07 -47.85 9.39
CA LEU A 446 6.07 -48.65 8.16
C LEU A 446 7.42 -49.34 7.91
N LEU A 447 8.54 -48.66 8.14
CA LEU A 447 9.87 -49.23 7.99
C LEU A 447 10.14 -50.36 9.01
N VAL A 448 9.71 -50.18 10.26
CA VAL A 448 9.80 -51.21 11.29
C VAL A 448 8.90 -52.41 10.97
N TRP A 449 7.69 -52.17 10.47
CA TRP A 449 6.77 -53.22 10.05
C TRP A 449 7.36 -54.01 8.87
N TYR A 450 7.85 -53.32 7.84
CA TYR A 450 8.50 -53.92 6.68
C TYR A 450 9.74 -54.74 7.06
N GLY A 451 10.58 -54.22 7.97
CA GLY A 451 11.72 -54.96 8.50
C GLY A 451 11.33 -56.23 9.27
N ARG A 452 10.18 -56.21 9.96
CA ARG A 452 9.65 -57.36 10.69
C ARG A 452 8.95 -58.38 9.79
N SER A 453 8.23 -57.96 8.76
CA SER A 453 7.57 -58.87 7.81
C SER A 453 8.61 -59.65 6.99
N LYS A 454 9.66 -58.97 6.50
CA LYS A 454 10.74 -59.61 5.75
C LYS A 454 11.53 -60.65 6.58
N ARG A 455 11.68 -60.41 7.89
CA ARG A 455 12.30 -61.37 8.84
C ARG A 455 11.40 -62.56 9.17
N ARG A 456 10.08 -62.43 9.02
CA ARG A 456 9.13 -63.55 9.17
C ARG A 456 9.15 -64.46 7.94
N GLU A 457 9.23 -63.90 6.74
CA GLU A 457 9.36 -64.68 5.49
C GLU A 457 10.66 -65.49 5.47
N THR A 458 11.80 -64.87 5.82
CA THR A 458 13.10 -65.60 5.90
C THR A 458 13.16 -66.68 6.98
N ARG A 459 12.32 -66.60 8.02
CA ARG A 459 12.21 -67.67 9.05
C ARG A 459 11.26 -68.80 8.65
N LEU A 460 10.29 -68.54 7.77
CA LEU A 460 9.40 -69.57 7.23
C LEU A 460 10.13 -70.41 6.17
N ASP A 461 10.98 -69.80 5.34
CA ASP A 461 11.80 -70.53 4.36
C ASP A 461 12.87 -71.42 5.02
N ALA A 462 13.39 -71.01 6.18
CA ALA A 462 14.35 -71.80 6.96
C ALA A 462 13.69 -72.94 7.79
N ALA A 463 12.36 -73.00 7.85
CA ALA A 463 11.61 -74.06 8.55
C ALA A 463 11.00 -75.09 7.58
N VAL A 464 11.17 -74.91 6.27
CA VAL A 464 10.68 -75.81 5.19
C VAL A 464 11.84 -76.53 4.48
N GLN A 465 13.09 -76.30 4.89
CA GLN A 465 14.25 -77.17 4.61
C GLN A 465 14.57 -78.01 5.84
#